data_AF-A0A2T6BXI5-F1
#
_entry.id   AF-A0A2T6BXI5-F1
#
_cell.length_a   1.000
_cell.length_b   1.000
_cell.length_c   1.000
_cell.angle_alpha   90.00
_cell.angle_beta   90.00
_cell.angle_gamma   90.00
#
_symmetry.space_group_name_H-M   'P 1'
#
loop_
_entity.id
_entity.type
_entity.pdbx_description
1 polymer ?
#
loop_
_entity_poly.entity_id
_entity_poly.type
_entity_poly.pdbx_seq_one_letter_code
_entity_poly.pdbx_strand_id
1 'polypeptide(L)'
;MQIWYGAIVLFSLGLGLSYLQDEPPHAVNFFVIALYFFVILYEFRGKPFSRRTYLLLSLLLTGNAMIQFFLAENNAIFGLVSLFFAYLALQGRRRLRH
;
A
#
# COMPACT_ATOMS: atom_id res chain seq x y z
N MET A 1 -13.60 -2.78 -13.33
CA MET A 1 -12.25 -2.62 -12.73
C MET A 1 -12.21 -1.58 -11.61
N GLN A 2 -12.56 -0.31 -11.84
CA GLN A 2 -12.42 0.76 -10.83
C GLN A 2 -13.24 0.55 -9.54
N ILE A 3 -14.45 -0.02 -9.64
CA ILE A 3 -15.31 -0.30 -8.48
C ILE A 3 -14.63 -1.28 -7.52
N TRP A 4 -13.95 -2.31 -8.04
CA TRP A 4 -13.21 -3.29 -7.23
C TRP A 4 -12.07 -2.65 -6.45
N TYR A 5 -11.28 -1.79 -7.10
CA TYR A 5 -10.23 -1.03 -6.41
C TYR A 5 -10.80 -0.11 -5.33
N GLY A 6 -11.91 0.57 -5.60
CA GLY A 6 -12.60 1.39 -4.60
C GLY A 6 -13.08 0.57 -3.40
N ALA A 7 -13.67 -0.60 -3.64
CA ALA A 7 -14.09 -1.51 -2.58
C ALA A 7 -12.89 -2.01 -1.74
N ILE A 8 -11.77 -2.36 -2.39
CA ILE A 8 -10.54 -2.78 -1.69
C ILE A 8 -10.01 -1.65 -0.80
N VAL A 9 -10.01 -0.41 -1.28
CA VAL A 9 -9.58 0.75 -0.48
C VAL A 9 -10.47 0.90 0.76
N LEU A 10 -11.80 0.91 0.59
CA LEU A 10 -12.73 1.05 1.72
C LEU A 10 -12.64 -0.11 2.70
N PHE A 11 -12.53 -1.34 2.21
CA PHE A 11 -12.35 -2.53 3.03
C PHE A 11 -11.05 -2.48 3.83
N SER A 12 -9.94 -2.12 3.18
CA SER A 12 -8.64 -1.99 3.83
C SER A 12 -8.65 -0.86 4.87
N LEU A 13 -9.32 0.25 4.62
CA LEU A 13 -9.52 1.32 5.61
C LEU A 13 -10.32 0.83 6.82
N GLY A 14 -11.41 0.08 6.59
CA GLY A 14 -12.23 -0.49 7.66
C GLY A 14 -11.45 -1.45 8.55
N LEU A 15 -10.68 -2.36 7.94
CA LEU A 15 -9.79 -3.26 8.70
C LEU A 15 -8.69 -2.48 9.44
N GLY A 16 -8.07 -1.50 8.78
CA GLY A 16 -7.05 -0.69 9.45
C GLY A 16 -7.58 0.00 10.71
N LEU A 17 -8.83 0.48 10.68
CA LEU A 17 -9.48 1.06 11.85
C LEU A 17 -9.78 0.02 12.94
N SER A 18 -10.22 -1.18 12.58
CA SER A 18 -10.51 -2.22 13.57
C SER A 18 -9.25 -2.71 14.30
N TYR A 19 -8.12 -2.80 13.59
CA TYR A 19 -6.84 -3.25 14.16
C TYR A 19 -6.05 -2.13 14.86
N LEU A 20 -6.53 -0.87 14.82
CA LEU A 20 -5.75 0.30 15.26
C LEU A 20 -5.37 0.26 16.75
N GLN A 21 -6.24 -0.29 17.59
CA GLN A 21 -6.02 -0.35 19.04
C GLN A 21 -5.32 -1.64 19.46
N ASP A 22 -5.71 -2.78 18.87
CA ASP A 22 -5.25 -4.09 19.31
C ASP A 22 -3.90 -4.47 18.69
N GLU A 23 -3.73 -4.22 17.40
CA GLU A 23 -2.55 -4.64 16.64
C GLU A 23 -2.08 -3.53 15.67
N PRO A 24 -1.45 -2.45 16.21
CA PRO A 24 -1.06 -1.29 15.41
C PRO A 24 -0.21 -1.61 14.16
N PRO A 25 0.73 -2.57 14.17
CA PRO A 25 1.45 -2.96 12.97
C PRO A 25 0.52 -3.44 11.84
N HIS A 26 -0.51 -4.21 12.15
CA HIS A 26 -1.49 -4.69 11.17
C HIS A 26 -2.33 -3.54 10.62
N ALA A 27 -2.76 -2.62 11.48
CA ALA A 27 -3.50 -1.44 11.07
C ALA A 27 -2.70 -0.62 10.04
N VAL A 28 -1.42 -0.35 10.34
CA VAL A 28 -0.52 0.36 9.43
C VAL A 28 -0.39 -0.37 8.10
N ASN A 29 -0.25 -1.70 8.11
CA ASN A 29 -0.19 -2.48 6.87
C ASN A 29 -1.46 -2.30 6.02
N PHE A 30 -2.64 -2.38 6.61
CA PHE A 30 -3.90 -2.16 5.90
C PHE A 30 -4.02 -0.74 5.34
N PHE A 31 -3.60 0.28 6.09
CA PHE A 31 -3.61 1.66 5.61
C PHE A 31 -2.64 1.91 4.45
N VAL A 32 -1.43 1.35 4.52
CA VAL A 32 -0.43 1.50 3.45
C VAL A 32 -0.88 0.75 2.19
N ILE A 33 -1.49 -0.44 2.34
CA ILE A 33 -2.10 -1.16 1.21
C ILE A 33 -3.28 -0.37 0.61
N ALA A 34 -4.14 0.23 1.45
CA ALA A 34 -5.23 1.08 0.98
C ALA A 34 -4.68 2.27 0.16
N LEU A 35 -3.61 2.90 0.65
CA LEU A 35 -2.95 4.00 -0.06
C LEU A 35 -2.41 3.55 -1.42
N TYR A 36 -1.79 2.36 -1.51
CA TYR A 36 -1.32 1.81 -2.78
C TYR A 36 -2.47 1.68 -3.79
N PHE A 37 -3.56 1.03 -3.40
CA PHE A 37 -4.71 0.85 -4.29
C PHE A 37 -5.41 2.16 -4.65
N PHE A 38 -5.40 3.14 -3.75
CA PHE A 38 -5.89 4.48 -4.03
C PHE A 38 -5.08 5.17 -5.13
N VAL A 39 -3.74 5.10 -5.05
CA VAL A 39 -2.86 5.64 -6.10
C VAL A 39 -3.13 4.98 -7.45
N ILE A 40 -3.26 3.65 -7.48
CA ILE A 40 -3.58 2.89 -8.69
C ILE A 40 -4.97 3.24 -9.25
N LEU A 41 -5.97 3.48 -8.39
CA LEU A 41 -7.30 3.89 -8.82
C LEU A 41 -7.29 5.23 -9.55
N TYR A 42 -6.45 6.18 -9.11
CA TYR A 42 -6.27 7.46 -9.81
C TYR A 42 -5.51 7.32 -11.13
N GLU A 43 -4.52 6.43 -11.18
CA GLU A 43 -3.82 6.08 -12.42
C GLU A 43 -4.80 5.55 -13.48
N PHE A 44 -5.71 4.64 -13.11
CA PHE A 44 -6.76 4.13 -14.00
C PHE A 44 -7.83 5.16 -14.37
N ARG A 45 -7.93 6.28 -13.64
CA ARG A 45 -8.80 7.42 -13.99
C ARG A 45 -8.11 8.39 -14.95
N GLY A 46 -6.92 8.08 -15.44
CA GLY A 46 -6.14 8.94 -16.32
C GLY A 46 -5.53 10.15 -15.61
N LYS A 47 -5.53 10.15 -14.27
CA LYS A 47 -4.96 11.23 -13.44
C LYS A 47 -3.86 10.63 -12.55
N PRO A 48 -2.76 10.11 -13.13
CA PRO A 48 -1.69 9.53 -12.33
C PRO A 48 -1.07 10.59 -11.42
N PHE A 49 -0.67 10.17 -10.22
CA PHE A 49 0.09 11.02 -9.32
C PHE A 49 1.50 11.29 -9.85
N SER A 50 2.20 12.24 -9.23
CA SER A 50 3.58 12.57 -9.58
C SER A 50 4.54 11.39 -9.34
N ARG A 51 5.65 11.33 -10.08
CA ARG A 51 6.72 10.33 -9.86
C ARG A 51 7.22 10.28 -8.42
N ARG A 52 7.23 11.42 -7.71
CA ARG A 52 7.63 11.50 -6.30
C ARG A 52 6.68 10.74 -5.40
N THR A 53 5.38 10.76 -5.70
CA THR A 53 4.35 10.01 -4.97
C THR A 53 4.60 8.50 -5.05
N TYR A 54 4.96 7.97 -6.22
CA TYR A 54 5.30 6.55 -6.37
C TYR A 54 6.57 6.16 -5.63
N LEU A 55 7.57 7.04 -5.58
CA LEU A 55 8.78 6.82 -4.77
C LEU A 55 8.45 6.80 -3.28
N LEU A 56 7.69 7.78 -2.79
CA LEU A 56 7.25 7.83 -1.39
C LEU A 56 6.41 6.60 -1.02
N LEU A 57 5.50 6.19 -1.89
CA LEU A 57 4.69 4.99 -1.71
C LEU A 57 5.56 3.73 -1.63
N SER A 58 6.56 3.60 -2.50
CA SER A 58 7.52 2.49 -2.47
C SER A 58 8.33 2.46 -1.17
N LEU A 59 8.77 3.63 -0.68
CA LEU A 59 9.47 3.75 0.60
C LEU A 59 8.56 3.39 1.78
N LEU A 60 7.32 3.85 1.79
CA LEU A 60 6.33 3.51 2.81
C LEU A 60 6.03 2.01 2.85
N LEU A 61 5.84 1.38 1.68
CA LEU A 61 5.62 -0.06 1.57
C LEU A 61 6.85 -0.88 2.01
N THR A 62 8.06 -0.39 1.71
CA THR A 62 9.30 -1.02 2.17
C THR A 62 9.45 -0.89 3.68
N GLY A 63 9.17 0.28 4.24
CA GLY A 63 9.17 0.51 5.69
C GLY A 63 8.14 -0.36 6.40
N ASN A 64 6.92 -0.43 5.86
CA ASN A 64 5.88 -1.33 6.35
C ASN A 64 6.33 -2.80 6.30
N ALA A 65 7.00 -3.23 5.22
CA ALA A 65 7.52 -4.59 5.16
C ALA A 65 8.54 -4.87 6.27
N MET A 66 9.45 -3.93 6.57
CA MET A 66 10.37 -4.07 7.68
C MET A 66 9.62 -4.21 9.02
N ILE A 67 8.59 -3.40 9.25
CA ILE A 67 7.75 -3.53 10.44
C ILE A 67 7.12 -4.92 10.52
N GLN A 68 6.57 -5.42 9.41
CA GLN A 68 5.92 -6.74 9.38
C GLN A 68 6.91 -7.91 9.58
N PHE A 69 8.15 -7.78 9.13
CA PHE A 69 9.16 -8.83 9.32
C PHE A 69 9.77 -8.85 10.73
N PHE A 70 9.96 -7.67 11.33
CA PHE A 70 10.78 -7.55 12.53
C PHE A 70 10.01 -7.17 13.79
N LEU A 71 8.83 -6.57 13.67
CA LEU A 71 8.05 -6.04 14.80
C LEU A 71 6.68 -6.71 14.97
N ALA A 72 6.16 -7.38 13.95
CA ALA A 72 4.84 -8.00 13.99
C ALA A 72 4.97 -9.53 14.09
N GLU A 73 4.31 -10.14 15.08
CA GLU A 73 4.40 -11.59 15.33
C GLU A 73 3.79 -12.40 14.17
N ASN A 74 4.55 -13.36 13.61
CA ASN A 74 4.10 -14.26 12.53
C ASN A 74 3.58 -13.61 11.22
N ASN A 75 4.01 -12.39 10.89
CA ASN A 75 3.48 -11.66 9.72
C ASN A 75 4.41 -11.57 8.50
N ALA A 76 5.33 -12.52 8.35
CA ALA A 76 6.25 -12.54 7.23
C ALA A 76 5.53 -12.50 5.85
N ILE A 77 4.34 -13.08 5.75
CA ILE A 77 3.52 -13.05 4.53
C ILE A 77 3.10 -11.61 4.19
N PHE A 78 2.61 -10.84 5.17
CA PHE A 78 2.26 -9.43 4.94
C PHE A 78 3.48 -8.58 4.59
N GLY A 79 4.63 -8.87 5.19
CA GLY A 79 5.91 -8.27 4.81
C GLY A 79 6.27 -8.52 3.34
N LEU A 80 6.14 -9.77 2.88
CA LEU A 80 6.38 -10.13 1.47
C LEU A 80 5.41 -9.44 0.51
N VAL A 81 4.12 -9.40 0.85
CA VAL A 81 3.10 -8.70 0.04
C VAL A 81 3.43 -7.21 -0.04
N SER A 82 3.82 -6.59 1.07
CA SER A 82 4.21 -5.18 1.11
C SER A 82 5.46 -4.91 0.26
N LEU A 83 6.49 -5.76 0.31
CA LEU A 83 7.66 -5.65 -0.58
C LEU A 83 7.29 -5.80 -2.05
N PHE A 84 6.43 -6.75 -2.38
CA PHE A 84 5.98 -6.95 -3.75
C PHE A 84 5.28 -5.70 -4.29
N PHE A 85 4.38 -5.09 -3.52
CA PHE A 85 3.75 -3.83 -3.89
C PHE A 85 4.75 -2.65 -3.91
N ALA A 86 5.74 -2.63 -3.02
CA ALA A 86 6.81 -1.62 -3.06
C ALA A 86 7.56 -1.66 -4.40
N TYR A 87 7.88 -2.87 -4.87
CA TYR A 87 8.52 -3.08 -6.16
C TYR A 87 7.61 -2.65 -7.33
N LEU A 88 6.32 -3.01 -7.30
CA LEU A 88 5.37 -2.59 -8.33
C LEU A 88 5.19 -1.07 -8.37
N ALA A 89 5.12 -0.40 -7.22
CA ALA A 89 5.06 1.06 -7.12
C ALA A 89 6.31 1.71 -7.74
N LEU A 90 7.49 1.16 -7.45
CA LEU A 90 8.76 1.64 -8.02
C LEU A 90 8.82 1.45 -9.54
N GLN A 91 8.28 0.34 -10.06
CA GLN A 91 8.15 0.12 -11.50
C GLN A 91 7.11 1.07 -12.12
N GLY A 92 6.01 1.34 -11.41
CA GLY A 92 5.00 2.34 -11.80
C GLY A 92 5.62 3.72 -12.05
N ARG A 93 6.56 4.14 -11.19
CA ARG A 93 7.33 5.39 -11.36
C ARG A 93 7.97 5.52 -12.74
N ARG A 94 8.48 4.42 -13.32
CA ARG A 94 9.18 4.40 -14.61
C ARG A 94 8.23 4.54 -15.80
N ARG A 95 6.95 4.19 -15.63
CA ARG A 95 5.92 4.27 -16.70
C ARG A 95 5.46 5.70 -16.96
N LEU A 96 5.53 6.55 -15.94
CA LEU A 96 5.25 7.97 -16.08
C LEU A 96 6.39 8.61 -16.87
N ARG A 97 6.10 9.11 -18.08
CA ARG A 97 7.09 9.69 -19.00
C ARG A 97 7.45 11.16 -18.71
N HIS A 98 6.77 11.80 -17.76
CA HIS A 98 7.04 13.16 -17.31
C HIS A 98 7.24 13.16 -15.79
#